data_AF-A0A7I8VK91-F1
#
_entry.id   AF-A0A7I8VK91-F1
#
_cell.length_a   1.000
_cell.length_b   1.000
_cell.length_c   1.000
_cell.angle_alpha   90.00
_cell.angle_beta   90.00
_cell.angle_gamma   90.00
#
_symmetry.space_group_name_H-M   'P 1'
#
loop_
_entity.id
_entity.type
_entity.pdbx_description
1 polymer ?
#
loop_
_entity_poly.entity_id
_entity_poly.type
_entity_poly.pdbx_seq_one_letter_code
_entity_poly.pdbx_strand_id
1 'polypeptide(L)'
;MNVQDAWSMGFTGKGVVVTILDDGIERNHPDLKANYDPRASFDVNNHDSDPLPRYDDSNENRHGTRCAGEVAAIANNSMCSVGVAFDASIGGVRMLDGDVTDAVEAQSLSLNPQHIDIYSASWGPDDDGKTVDGPAQLAWKAFVDGVERGRRGLGSIFVWASGNGGREKDSCNCDGYTNSIYTLSVSSATEHGKIPWYSEPCSSTLASTYSSGSENDRQIVTSDLRKGCTEGHTGTSASAPLAAGIVALALQANPRLTWRDMQHIVVLTANPNHLAATDWKINGVGKRVSHSYGYGIMDATAMIKLARNWTSVPPQKSCATPYNNGSKSFSSGTSIKSTVYTDGCGRVNYLEHVQAVVVLFASNRGEIAIKLKSPSGTESDLLVKRPRDSSGRGFDKWAFMTTHCWGEHSHGAWTLEVISGSTTGSLDSWTLVTWGTKTPPYGKRKHEYSGLYKIFQDDYRRHVPNLNNEVSRTQSLVARWFFTVFLVTIVFYS
;
A
#
# COMPACT_ATOMS: atom_id res chain seq x y z
N MET A 1 -2.40 -1.54 -14.41
CA MET A 1 -3.22 -2.50 -13.64
C MET A 1 -3.49 -3.81 -14.39
N ASN A 2 -3.42 -3.87 -15.73
CA ASN A 2 -3.42 -5.11 -16.54
C ASN A 2 -4.57 -6.09 -16.21
N VAL A 3 -5.79 -5.55 -16.08
CA VAL A 3 -6.98 -6.31 -15.67
C VAL A 3 -7.63 -7.05 -16.86
N GLN A 4 -7.56 -6.51 -18.08
CA GLN A 4 -8.16 -7.14 -19.26
C GLN A 4 -7.56 -8.52 -19.59
N ASP A 5 -6.24 -8.67 -19.44
CA ASP A 5 -5.57 -9.95 -19.61
C ASP A 5 -5.96 -10.95 -18.52
N ALA A 6 -6.17 -10.49 -17.28
CA ALA A 6 -6.69 -11.31 -16.19
C ALA A 6 -8.11 -11.85 -16.51
N TRP A 7 -8.99 -10.99 -17.01
CA TRP A 7 -10.33 -11.39 -17.47
C TRP A 7 -10.26 -12.38 -18.65
N SER A 8 -9.36 -12.14 -19.61
CA SER A 8 -9.14 -13.03 -20.76
C SER A 8 -8.61 -14.42 -20.32
N MET A 9 -7.93 -14.49 -19.18
CA MET A 9 -7.51 -15.73 -18.54
C MET A 9 -8.63 -16.44 -17.75
N GLY A 10 -9.84 -15.85 -17.68
CA GLY A 10 -11.00 -16.40 -16.99
C GLY A 10 -11.11 -16.05 -15.50
N PHE A 11 -10.33 -15.07 -15.03
CA PHE A 11 -10.38 -14.61 -13.64
C PHE A 11 -11.18 -13.31 -13.56
N THR A 12 -12.33 -13.36 -12.93
CA THR A 12 -13.35 -12.30 -12.85
C THR A 12 -13.79 -12.01 -11.41
N GLY A 13 -13.17 -12.66 -10.42
CA GLY A 13 -13.49 -12.54 -8.99
C GLY A 13 -14.49 -13.57 -8.49
N LYS A 14 -14.99 -14.45 -9.38
CA LYS A 14 -16.03 -15.44 -9.07
C LYS A 14 -15.68 -16.29 -7.85
N GLY A 15 -16.59 -16.31 -6.88
CA GLY A 15 -16.49 -17.11 -5.66
C GLY A 15 -15.66 -16.47 -4.54
N VAL A 16 -15.20 -15.23 -4.73
CA VAL A 16 -14.57 -14.41 -3.69
C VAL A 16 -15.59 -13.41 -3.15
N VAL A 17 -15.56 -13.18 -1.83
CA VAL A 17 -16.47 -12.26 -1.15
C VAL A 17 -15.71 -11.03 -0.64
N VAL A 18 -16.12 -9.85 -1.07
CA VAL A 18 -15.55 -8.56 -0.65
C VAL A 18 -16.59 -7.76 0.13
N THR A 19 -16.17 -7.04 1.16
CA THR A 19 -17.01 -6.04 1.84
C THR A 19 -16.34 -4.67 1.84
N ILE A 20 -17.16 -3.64 1.65
CA ILE A 20 -16.77 -2.23 1.81
C ILE A 20 -17.14 -1.79 3.23
N LEU A 21 -16.18 -1.32 4.03
CA LEU A 21 -16.42 -0.81 5.39
C LEU A 21 -16.52 0.72 5.33
N ASP A 22 -17.74 1.27 5.27
CA ASP A 22 -17.93 2.68 4.88
C ASP A 22 -19.29 3.27 5.34
N ASP A 23 -19.86 4.20 4.56
CA ASP A 23 -21.13 4.89 4.81
C ASP A 23 -22.40 4.11 4.36
N GLY A 24 -22.20 2.89 3.86
CA GLY A 24 -23.24 1.97 3.39
C GLY A 24 -23.09 1.60 1.92
N ILE A 25 -23.97 0.71 1.45
CA ILE A 25 -23.99 0.26 0.06
C ILE A 25 -25.42 0.27 -0.48
N GLU A 26 -25.65 0.94 -1.61
CA GLU A 26 -26.93 0.90 -2.30
C GLU A 26 -27.15 -0.48 -2.94
N ARG A 27 -27.50 -1.47 -2.12
CA ARG A 27 -27.63 -2.89 -2.50
C ARG A 27 -28.61 -3.17 -3.63
N ASN A 28 -29.53 -2.24 -3.92
CA ASN A 28 -30.49 -2.34 -5.00
C ASN A 28 -30.08 -1.54 -6.26
N HIS A 29 -28.86 -0.98 -6.29
CA HIS A 29 -28.27 -0.34 -7.46
C HIS A 29 -28.28 -1.32 -8.65
N PRO A 30 -28.74 -0.93 -9.85
CA PRO A 30 -28.85 -1.84 -11.00
C PRO A 30 -27.55 -2.55 -11.35
N ASP A 31 -26.42 -1.88 -11.08
CA ASP A 31 -25.06 -2.35 -11.35
C ASP A 31 -24.44 -3.17 -10.20
N LEU A 32 -25.10 -3.28 -9.04
CA LEU A 32 -24.59 -4.02 -7.87
C LEU A 32 -25.51 -5.18 -7.44
N LYS A 33 -26.83 -5.04 -7.64
CA LYS A 33 -27.85 -5.93 -7.07
C LYS A 33 -27.67 -7.43 -7.35
N ALA A 34 -27.03 -7.80 -8.47
CA ALA A 34 -26.81 -9.20 -8.83
C ALA A 34 -25.61 -9.81 -8.09
N ASN A 35 -24.64 -8.97 -7.73
CA ASN A 35 -23.44 -9.34 -6.99
C ASN A 35 -23.57 -9.09 -5.48
N TYR A 36 -24.61 -8.36 -5.05
CA TYR A 36 -24.85 -8.05 -3.65
C TYR A 36 -24.97 -9.31 -2.78
N ASP A 37 -24.23 -9.31 -1.66
CA ASP A 37 -24.25 -10.39 -0.69
C ASP A 37 -24.66 -9.89 0.71
N PRO A 38 -25.86 -10.28 1.21
CA PRO A 38 -26.32 -9.88 2.53
C PRO A 38 -25.48 -10.49 3.67
N ARG A 39 -24.76 -11.61 3.45
CA ARG A 39 -23.87 -12.18 4.47
C ARG A 39 -22.52 -11.46 4.56
N ALA A 40 -22.22 -10.62 3.57
CA ALA A 40 -21.09 -9.71 3.61
C ALA A 40 -21.50 -8.29 4.07
N SER A 41 -22.71 -8.13 4.60
CA SER A 41 -23.30 -6.82 4.85
C SER A 41 -23.89 -6.69 6.24
N PHE A 42 -23.83 -5.48 6.81
CA PHE A 42 -24.46 -5.15 8.09
C PHE A 42 -24.52 -3.63 8.29
N ASP A 43 -25.53 -3.12 8.99
CA ASP A 43 -25.58 -1.74 9.45
C ASP A 43 -25.19 -1.69 10.93
N VAL A 44 -23.97 -1.24 11.20
CA VAL A 44 -23.47 -1.10 12.58
C VAL A 44 -24.01 0.18 13.23
N ASN A 45 -24.30 1.23 12.45
CA ASN A 45 -24.84 2.49 12.97
C ASN A 45 -26.27 2.31 13.53
N ASN A 46 -27.11 1.51 12.86
CA ASN A 46 -28.50 1.24 13.28
C ASN A 46 -28.71 -0.15 13.92
N HIS A 47 -27.68 -0.99 13.93
CA HIS A 47 -27.71 -2.36 14.46
C HIS A 47 -28.71 -3.29 13.76
N ASP A 48 -28.75 -3.26 12.42
CA ASP A 48 -29.58 -4.14 11.61
C ASP A 48 -28.84 -4.70 10.39
N SER A 49 -29.50 -5.55 9.61
CA SER A 49 -28.86 -6.28 8.49
C SER A 49 -28.85 -5.52 7.15
N ASP A 50 -29.44 -4.33 7.07
CA ASP A 50 -29.62 -3.58 5.83
C ASP A 50 -28.64 -2.40 5.76
N PRO A 51 -27.52 -2.51 5.04
CA PRO A 51 -26.50 -1.46 4.96
C PRO A 51 -26.90 -0.31 4.02
N LEU A 52 -28.19 -0.13 3.73
CA LEU A 52 -28.65 0.88 2.78
C LEU A 52 -28.23 2.28 3.26
N PRO A 53 -27.57 3.09 2.42
CA PRO A 53 -27.17 4.43 2.82
C PRO A 53 -28.39 5.29 3.13
N ARG A 54 -28.23 6.19 4.10
CA ARG A 54 -29.22 7.24 4.33
C ARG A 54 -29.15 8.25 3.18
N TYR A 55 -30.27 8.48 2.53
CA TYR A 55 -30.39 9.49 1.48
C TYR A 55 -30.68 10.87 2.08
N ASP A 56 -29.96 11.87 1.59
CA ASP A 56 -30.19 13.28 1.86
C ASP A 56 -29.86 14.14 0.63
N ASP A 57 -30.05 15.45 0.74
CA ASP A 57 -29.85 16.37 -0.38
C ASP A 57 -28.36 16.58 -0.72
N SER A 58 -27.43 16.35 0.22
CA SER A 58 -25.98 16.48 0.01
C SER A 58 -25.38 15.24 -0.67
N ASN A 59 -26.07 14.10 -0.60
CA ASN A 59 -25.58 12.77 -0.96
C ASN A 59 -24.23 12.49 -0.29
N GLU A 60 -24.12 12.76 1.01
CA GLU A 60 -22.86 12.53 1.73
C GLU A 60 -22.53 11.04 1.83
N ASN A 61 -23.55 10.18 2.04
CA ASN A 61 -23.40 8.73 2.15
C ASN A 61 -23.33 8.00 0.79
N ARG A 62 -22.56 8.55 -0.15
CA ARG A 62 -22.39 7.98 -1.51
C ARG A 62 -21.13 7.14 -1.65
N HIS A 63 -20.21 7.25 -0.69
CA HIS A 63 -18.83 6.82 -0.82
C HIS A 63 -18.71 5.30 -0.93
N GLY A 64 -19.35 4.54 -0.03
CA GLY A 64 -19.33 3.08 -0.04
C GLY A 64 -19.97 2.47 -1.29
N THR A 65 -21.01 3.11 -1.85
CA THR A 65 -21.62 2.68 -3.12
C THR A 65 -20.69 2.89 -4.31
N ARG A 66 -19.88 3.97 -4.32
CA ARG A 66 -18.85 4.19 -5.34
C ARG A 66 -17.75 3.15 -5.25
N CYS A 67 -17.22 2.91 -4.04
CA CYS A 67 -16.20 1.90 -3.80
C CYS A 67 -16.67 0.48 -4.18
N ALA A 68 -17.93 0.13 -3.87
CA ALA A 68 -18.49 -1.17 -4.22
C ALA A 68 -18.53 -1.42 -5.74
N GLY A 69 -18.84 -0.38 -6.53
CA GLY A 69 -18.84 -0.46 -8.00
C GLY A 69 -17.47 -0.72 -8.59
N GLU A 70 -16.42 -0.11 -8.03
CA GLU A 70 -15.04 -0.32 -8.49
C GLU A 70 -14.59 -1.78 -8.31
N VAL A 71 -15.07 -2.44 -7.26
CA VAL A 71 -14.80 -3.85 -7.02
C VAL A 71 -15.65 -4.73 -7.94
N ALA A 72 -16.97 -4.56 -7.93
CA ALA A 72 -17.90 -5.59 -8.40
C ALA A 72 -19.13 -5.05 -9.13
N ALA A 73 -19.05 -3.88 -9.78
CA ALA A 73 -20.05 -3.49 -10.77
C ALA A 73 -20.20 -4.56 -11.86
N ILE A 74 -21.44 -4.86 -12.25
CA ILE A 74 -21.79 -5.97 -13.14
C ILE A 74 -21.30 -5.68 -14.57
N ALA A 75 -20.59 -6.62 -15.18
CA ALA A 75 -20.18 -6.51 -16.57
C ALA A 75 -21.35 -6.75 -17.56
N ASN A 76 -21.26 -6.16 -18.76
CA ASN A 76 -22.12 -6.45 -19.92
C ASN A 76 -23.64 -6.25 -19.69
N ASN A 77 -24.03 -5.31 -18.82
CA ASN A 77 -25.43 -4.96 -18.54
C ASN A 77 -25.87 -3.62 -19.15
N SER A 78 -25.00 -2.96 -19.94
CA SER A 78 -25.20 -1.62 -20.51
C SER A 78 -25.46 -0.51 -19.48
N MET A 79 -25.01 -0.70 -18.23
CA MET A 79 -25.10 0.28 -17.16
C MET A 79 -23.70 0.75 -16.75
N CYS A 80 -23.54 2.05 -16.56
CA CYS A 80 -22.37 2.70 -15.96
C CYS A 80 -20.98 2.15 -16.36
N SER A 81 -20.44 1.17 -15.61
CA SER A 81 -19.05 0.74 -15.66
C SER A 81 -18.89 -0.78 -15.51
N VAL A 82 -17.71 -1.25 -15.09
CA VAL A 82 -17.46 -2.66 -14.76
C VAL A 82 -16.49 -2.73 -13.60
N GLY A 83 -16.80 -3.55 -12.60
CA GLY A 83 -15.92 -3.79 -11.47
C GLY A 83 -14.68 -4.56 -11.89
N VAL A 84 -13.55 -4.33 -11.22
CA VAL A 84 -12.31 -5.10 -11.47
C VAL A 84 -12.56 -6.60 -11.31
N ALA A 85 -13.38 -6.98 -10.34
CA ALA A 85 -13.82 -8.32 -10.01
C ALA A 85 -15.35 -8.44 -10.19
N PHE A 86 -15.83 -8.20 -11.40
CA PHE A 86 -17.27 -8.10 -11.74
C PHE A 86 -18.13 -9.36 -11.48
N ASP A 87 -17.54 -10.51 -11.15
CA ASP A 87 -18.28 -11.73 -10.71
C ASP A 87 -18.06 -12.04 -9.21
N ALA A 88 -17.34 -11.19 -8.48
CA ALA A 88 -17.21 -11.32 -7.03
C ALA A 88 -18.52 -10.97 -6.32
N SER A 89 -18.73 -11.57 -5.15
CA SER A 89 -19.80 -11.15 -4.25
C SER A 89 -19.36 -9.90 -3.50
N ILE A 90 -20.26 -8.91 -3.40
CA ILE A 90 -19.98 -7.61 -2.76
C ILE A 90 -20.99 -7.30 -1.67
N GLY A 91 -20.49 -6.99 -0.48
CA GLY A 91 -21.29 -6.47 0.62
C GLY A 91 -20.84 -5.08 1.04
N GLY A 92 -21.53 -4.54 2.04
CA GLY A 92 -21.18 -3.26 2.65
C GLY A 92 -21.54 -3.24 4.12
N VAL A 93 -20.66 -2.62 4.91
CA VAL A 93 -20.88 -2.33 6.31
C VAL A 93 -21.10 -0.84 6.47
N ARG A 94 -22.31 -0.44 6.85
CA ARG A 94 -22.62 0.96 7.17
C ARG A 94 -22.15 1.22 8.61
N MET A 95 -21.05 1.95 8.73
CA MET A 95 -20.39 2.24 10.00
C MET A 95 -19.87 3.68 10.13
N LEU A 96 -19.81 4.45 9.02
CA LEU A 96 -19.36 5.86 9.03
C LEU A 96 -20.48 6.92 9.12
N ASP A 97 -21.76 6.55 8.98
CA ASP A 97 -22.88 7.50 9.06
C ASP A 97 -23.39 7.62 10.52
N GLY A 98 -22.48 7.95 11.43
CA GLY A 98 -22.71 8.07 12.87
C GLY A 98 -21.40 8.13 13.67
N ASP A 99 -21.51 8.09 15.00
CA ASP A 99 -20.34 8.10 15.88
C ASP A 99 -19.48 6.83 15.69
N VAL A 100 -18.23 7.01 15.27
CA VAL A 100 -17.27 5.93 15.07
C VAL A 100 -16.49 5.71 16.36
N THR A 101 -16.83 4.66 17.09
CA THR A 101 -16.14 4.25 18.32
C THR A 101 -15.28 3.00 18.08
N ASP A 102 -14.34 2.70 18.99
CA ASP A 102 -13.53 1.47 18.96
C ASP A 102 -14.38 0.19 18.80
N ALA A 103 -15.58 0.16 19.42
CA ALA A 103 -16.51 -0.96 19.29
C ALA A 103 -17.15 -1.06 17.89
N VAL A 104 -17.50 0.08 17.29
CA VAL A 104 -18.04 0.14 15.91
C VAL A 104 -17.02 -0.36 14.91
N GLU A 105 -15.76 0.09 15.03
CA GLU A 105 -14.66 -0.37 14.19
C GLU A 105 -14.42 -1.87 14.35
N ALA A 106 -14.32 -2.35 15.61
CA ALA A 106 -14.08 -3.75 15.90
C ALA A 106 -15.19 -4.66 15.36
N GLN A 107 -16.46 -4.26 15.52
CA GLN A 107 -17.60 -5.00 14.99
C GLN A 107 -17.56 -5.05 13.46
N SER A 108 -17.22 -3.93 12.81
CA SER A 108 -17.11 -3.84 11.35
C SER A 108 -15.99 -4.72 10.80
N LEU A 109 -14.80 -4.65 11.40
CA LEU A 109 -13.62 -5.44 11.05
C LEU A 109 -13.80 -6.94 11.29
N SER A 110 -14.67 -7.32 12.21
CA SER A 110 -14.93 -8.72 12.59
C SER A 110 -16.22 -9.29 12.01
N LEU A 111 -16.87 -8.59 11.07
CA LEU A 111 -18.08 -9.09 10.43
C LEU A 111 -17.78 -10.36 9.63
N ASN A 112 -18.42 -11.48 10.01
CA ASN A 112 -18.45 -12.74 9.26
C ASN A 112 -17.11 -13.18 8.63
N PRO A 113 -16.00 -13.29 9.40
CA PRO A 113 -14.65 -13.48 8.86
C PRO A 113 -14.41 -14.87 8.27
N GLN A 114 -15.37 -15.79 8.39
CA GLN A 114 -15.33 -17.11 7.73
C GLN A 114 -16.02 -17.11 6.37
N HIS A 115 -16.74 -16.03 6.06
CA HIS A 115 -17.50 -15.84 4.82
C HIS A 115 -16.86 -14.75 3.95
N ILE A 116 -16.52 -13.62 4.55
CA ILE A 116 -15.86 -12.50 3.87
C ILE A 116 -14.37 -12.81 3.69
N ASP A 117 -13.86 -12.65 2.47
CA ASP A 117 -12.44 -12.83 2.17
C ASP A 117 -11.65 -11.52 2.33
N ILE A 118 -12.20 -10.43 1.79
CA ILE A 118 -11.52 -9.14 1.65
C ILE A 118 -12.37 -8.02 2.26
N TYR A 119 -11.73 -7.19 3.06
CA TYR A 119 -12.30 -5.98 3.65
C TYR A 119 -11.59 -4.78 3.04
N SER A 120 -12.34 -3.88 2.40
CA SER A 120 -11.81 -2.64 1.85
C SER A 120 -12.26 -1.47 2.71
N ALA A 121 -11.32 -0.63 3.13
CA ALA A 121 -11.57 0.54 3.95
C ALA A 121 -10.68 1.72 3.55
N SER A 122 -11.17 2.92 3.80
CA SER A 122 -10.46 4.17 3.50
C SER A 122 -10.74 5.25 4.55
N TRP A 123 -10.93 4.81 5.79
CA TRP A 123 -11.08 5.65 6.96
C TRP A 123 -9.88 5.47 7.89
N GLY A 124 -9.71 6.42 8.79
CA GLY A 124 -8.59 6.53 9.71
C GLY A 124 -8.70 7.83 10.49
N PRO A 125 -7.61 8.28 11.13
CA PRO A 125 -7.56 9.60 11.76
C PRO A 125 -7.75 10.73 10.75
N ASP A 126 -7.97 11.95 11.24
CA ASP A 126 -8.04 13.13 10.37
C ASP A 126 -6.73 13.35 9.59
N ASP A 127 -6.83 13.45 8.26
CA ASP A 127 -5.75 13.71 7.30
C ASP A 127 -5.27 15.19 7.32
N ASP A 128 -5.05 15.74 8.50
CA ASP A 128 -4.85 17.17 8.75
C ASP A 128 -3.37 17.59 8.89
N GLY A 129 -2.44 16.63 8.76
CA GLY A 129 -1.01 16.88 8.91
C GLY A 129 -0.56 17.07 10.36
N LYS A 130 -1.40 16.79 11.36
CA LYS A 130 -1.08 16.98 12.80
C LYS A 130 -1.52 15.82 13.68
N THR A 131 -2.52 15.05 13.26
CA THR A 131 -3.03 13.92 14.05
C THR A 131 -2.06 12.75 14.05
N VAL A 132 -2.01 12.01 15.16
CA VAL A 132 -1.31 10.73 15.30
C VAL A 132 -2.26 9.87 16.11
N ASP A 133 -2.88 8.91 15.46
CA ASP A 133 -3.86 8.04 16.08
C ASP A 133 -4.01 6.72 15.29
N GLY A 134 -4.67 5.73 15.88
CA GLY A 134 -4.80 4.42 15.28
C GLY A 134 -5.82 3.55 16.00
N PRO A 135 -5.90 2.26 15.63
CA PRO A 135 -6.89 1.36 16.22
C PRO A 135 -6.69 1.26 17.72
N ALA A 136 -7.75 1.53 18.46
CA ALA A 136 -7.83 1.24 19.89
C ALA A 136 -7.92 -0.28 20.13
N GLN A 137 -8.10 -0.68 21.39
CA GLN A 137 -7.86 -2.06 21.81
C GLN A 137 -8.76 -3.07 21.09
N LEU A 138 -10.05 -2.76 20.89
CA LEU A 138 -10.98 -3.68 20.26
C LEU A 138 -10.72 -3.78 18.76
N ALA A 139 -10.53 -2.66 18.06
CA ALA A 139 -10.20 -2.64 16.63
C ALA A 139 -8.88 -3.35 16.36
N TRP A 140 -7.85 -3.10 17.18
CA TRP A 140 -6.57 -3.82 17.10
C TRP A 140 -6.76 -5.33 17.28
N LYS A 141 -7.58 -5.74 18.26
CA LYS A 141 -7.88 -7.16 18.49
C LYS A 141 -8.64 -7.78 17.31
N ALA A 142 -9.54 -7.03 16.68
CA ALA A 142 -10.29 -7.47 15.50
C ALA A 142 -9.36 -7.69 14.30
N PHE A 143 -8.37 -6.83 14.07
CA PHE A 143 -7.34 -7.08 13.06
C PHE A 143 -6.58 -8.38 13.33
N VAL A 144 -6.10 -8.57 14.57
CA VAL A 144 -5.37 -9.79 14.96
C VAL A 144 -6.23 -11.05 14.77
N ASP A 145 -7.47 -11.05 15.26
CA ASP A 145 -8.38 -12.19 15.07
C ASP A 145 -8.69 -12.42 13.59
N GLY A 146 -8.85 -11.35 12.81
CA GLY A 146 -9.08 -11.41 11.37
C GLY A 146 -7.94 -12.13 10.65
N VAL A 147 -6.69 -11.72 10.86
CA VAL A 147 -5.53 -12.33 10.19
C VAL A 147 -5.15 -13.71 10.74
N GLU A 148 -5.48 -14.03 12.00
CA GLU A 148 -5.18 -15.33 12.60
C GLU A 148 -6.25 -16.38 12.34
N ARG A 149 -7.52 -15.99 12.32
CA ARG A 149 -8.68 -16.92 12.34
C ARG A 149 -9.59 -16.76 11.13
N GLY A 150 -9.62 -15.58 10.50
CA GLY A 150 -10.41 -15.32 9.30
C GLY A 150 -10.05 -16.28 8.16
N ARG A 151 -10.99 -16.46 7.23
CA ARG A 151 -10.87 -17.38 6.08
C ARG A 151 -10.37 -18.76 6.49
N ARG A 152 -10.94 -19.32 7.57
CA ARG A 152 -10.60 -20.63 8.14
C ARG A 152 -9.11 -20.77 8.49
N GLY A 153 -8.52 -19.71 9.01
CA GLY A 153 -7.11 -19.63 9.40
C GLY A 153 -6.14 -19.22 8.30
N LEU A 154 -6.62 -18.88 7.09
CA LEU A 154 -5.79 -18.24 6.06
C LEU A 154 -5.57 -16.74 6.35
N GLY A 155 -6.45 -16.15 7.15
CA GLY A 155 -6.46 -14.74 7.53
C GLY A 155 -7.24 -13.87 6.57
N SER A 156 -8.13 -13.04 7.12
CA SER A 156 -8.82 -11.96 6.41
C SER A 156 -7.81 -11.04 5.73
N ILE A 157 -8.15 -10.52 4.55
CA ILE A 157 -7.32 -9.55 3.83
C ILE A 157 -7.93 -8.16 4.01
N PHE A 158 -7.24 -7.29 4.75
CA PHE A 158 -7.65 -5.90 4.93
C PHE A 158 -6.89 -5.03 3.93
N VAL A 159 -7.58 -4.38 3.00
CA VAL A 159 -7.03 -3.43 2.03
C VAL A 159 -7.38 -2.02 2.50
N TRP A 160 -6.38 -1.15 2.58
CA TRP A 160 -6.53 0.16 3.20
C TRP A 160 -6.00 1.28 2.30
N ALA A 161 -6.74 2.38 2.22
CA ALA A 161 -6.23 3.60 1.59
C ALA A 161 -5.12 4.22 2.44
N SER A 162 -4.15 4.87 1.81
CA SER A 162 -3.02 5.50 2.53
C SER A 162 -3.28 6.93 3.02
N GLY A 163 -4.49 7.47 2.90
CA GLY A 163 -4.82 8.84 3.33
C GLY A 163 -4.79 9.90 2.21
N ASN A 164 -5.40 11.06 2.47
CA ASN A 164 -5.62 12.17 1.53
C ASN A 164 -5.00 13.52 2.01
N GLY A 165 -4.14 13.49 3.02
CA GLY A 165 -3.51 14.64 3.68
C GLY A 165 -2.29 15.23 2.98
N GLY A 166 -2.02 14.88 1.72
CA GLY A 166 -0.84 15.34 0.98
C GLY A 166 -0.72 16.87 0.86
N ARG A 167 -1.85 17.59 0.77
CA ARG A 167 -1.89 19.07 0.79
C ARG A 167 -1.41 19.63 2.13
N GLU A 168 -1.73 18.93 3.20
CA GLU A 168 -1.43 19.30 4.58
C GLU A 168 -0.07 18.79 5.05
N LYS A 169 0.67 18.15 4.14
CA LYS A 169 1.99 17.56 4.39
C LYS A 169 1.92 16.50 5.49
N ASP A 170 0.86 15.72 5.46
CA ASP A 170 0.74 14.57 6.34
C ASP A 170 1.66 13.41 5.94
N SER A 171 1.78 12.44 6.83
CA SER A 171 2.57 11.23 6.65
C SER A 171 1.82 10.05 7.21
N CYS A 172 1.44 9.13 6.33
CA CYS A 172 0.58 7.99 6.66
C CYS A 172 1.15 7.00 7.69
N ASN A 173 2.43 7.11 8.08
CA ASN A 173 2.93 6.37 9.25
C ASN A 173 2.39 6.92 10.60
N CYS A 174 1.71 8.07 10.59
CA CYS A 174 0.97 8.65 11.72
C CYS A 174 -0.48 8.14 11.81
N ASP A 175 -0.96 7.43 10.79
CA ASP A 175 -2.22 6.68 10.79
C ASP A 175 -1.93 5.21 11.15
N GLY A 176 -2.38 4.77 12.33
CA GLY A 176 -2.16 3.42 12.83
C GLY A 176 -2.92 2.31 12.07
N TYR A 177 -3.94 2.62 11.28
CA TYR A 177 -4.65 1.65 10.45
C TYR A 177 -3.82 1.32 9.21
N THR A 178 -3.37 2.33 8.47
CA THR A 178 -2.55 2.13 7.26
C THR A 178 -1.09 1.76 7.58
N ASN A 179 -0.57 2.13 8.76
CA ASN A 179 0.74 1.72 9.28
C ASN A 179 0.77 0.30 9.88
N SER A 180 -0.40 -0.34 10.02
CA SER A 180 -0.50 -1.71 10.55
C SER A 180 0.14 -2.73 9.62
N ILE A 181 0.79 -3.77 10.19
CA ILE A 181 1.28 -4.90 9.37
C ILE A 181 0.13 -5.74 8.79
N TYR A 182 -1.05 -5.65 9.40
CA TYR A 182 -2.24 -6.45 9.06
C TYR A 182 -3.03 -5.89 7.88
N THR A 183 -2.75 -4.63 7.50
CA THR A 183 -3.37 -3.98 6.35
C THR A 183 -2.44 -4.01 5.15
N LEU A 184 -3.02 -4.19 3.97
CA LEU A 184 -2.38 -3.98 2.69
C LEU A 184 -2.67 -2.53 2.30
N SER A 185 -1.76 -1.63 2.68
CA SER A 185 -1.88 -0.20 2.41
C SER A 185 -1.59 0.14 0.94
N VAL A 186 -2.48 0.93 0.33
CA VAL A 186 -2.51 1.27 -1.09
C VAL A 186 -2.59 2.79 -1.26
N SER A 187 -1.60 3.34 -1.99
CA SER A 187 -1.58 4.74 -2.43
C SER A 187 -2.09 4.90 -3.87
N SER A 188 -2.04 6.13 -4.39
CA SER A 188 -2.57 6.46 -5.72
C SER A 188 -1.51 6.96 -6.68
N ALA A 189 -1.72 6.68 -7.97
CA ALA A 189 -1.09 7.38 -9.07
C ALA A 189 -2.15 8.04 -9.96
N THR A 190 -1.82 9.18 -10.56
CA THR A 190 -2.67 9.80 -11.59
C THR A 190 -2.65 8.99 -12.89
N GLU A 191 -3.54 9.33 -13.83
CA GLU A 191 -3.55 8.79 -15.21
C GLU A 191 -2.17 8.81 -15.87
N HIS A 192 -1.39 9.88 -15.64
CA HIS A 192 -0.07 10.07 -16.20
C HIS A 192 1.08 9.55 -15.31
N GLY A 193 0.77 8.74 -14.29
CA GLY A 193 1.76 8.14 -13.40
C GLY A 193 2.48 9.16 -12.52
N LYS A 194 1.82 10.26 -12.15
CA LYS A 194 2.35 11.26 -11.20
C LYS A 194 1.77 11.03 -9.81
N ILE A 195 2.44 11.61 -8.80
CA ILE A 195 1.97 11.60 -7.42
C ILE A 195 0.79 12.58 -7.32
N PRO A 196 -0.43 12.13 -6.97
CA PRO A 196 -1.56 13.03 -6.80
C PRO A 196 -1.35 13.99 -5.63
N TRP A 197 -1.98 15.17 -5.69
CA TRP A 197 -1.79 16.24 -4.71
C TRP A 197 -2.24 15.87 -3.28
N TYR A 198 -3.16 14.91 -3.16
CA TYR A 198 -3.70 14.41 -1.90
C TYR A 198 -2.90 13.24 -1.32
N SER A 199 -2.03 12.57 -2.10
CA SER A 199 -1.36 11.35 -1.65
C SER A 199 -0.40 11.61 -0.49
N GLU A 200 -0.42 10.73 0.50
CA GLU A 200 0.50 10.74 1.62
C GLU A 200 1.63 9.74 1.42
N PRO A 201 2.90 10.17 1.40
CA PRO A 201 4.03 9.26 1.33
C PRO A 201 4.41 8.75 2.73
N CYS A 202 4.62 7.44 2.85
CA CYS A 202 5.19 6.82 4.05
C CYS A 202 5.78 5.45 3.72
N SER A 203 6.53 4.88 4.67
CA SER A 203 7.21 3.61 4.45
C SER A 203 6.32 2.37 4.65
N SER A 204 5.09 2.53 5.16
CA SER A 204 4.13 1.43 5.34
C SER A 204 3.41 1.04 4.04
N THR A 205 3.25 1.98 3.09
CA THR A 205 2.61 1.72 1.80
C THR A 205 3.27 0.55 1.08
N LEU A 206 2.44 -0.38 0.60
CA LEU A 206 2.93 -1.60 -0.05
C LEU A 206 2.89 -1.47 -1.58
N ALA A 207 1.86 -0.85 -2.14
CA ALA A 207 1.71 -0.64 -3.58
C ALA A 207 0.78 0.54 -3.90
N SER A 208 0.46 0.73 -5.17
CA SER A 208 -0.52 1.72 -5.62
C SER A 208 -1.46 1.18 -6.68
N THR A 209 -2.58 1.86 -6.87
CA THR A 209 -3.42 1.76 -8.06
C THR A 209 -3.66 3.15 -8.64
N TYR A 210 -4.43 3.24 -9.73
CA TYR A 210 -4.81 4.54 -10.27
C TYR A 210 -5.92 5.18 -9.43
N SER A 211 -5.98 6.50 -9.47
CA SER A 211 -7.10 7.32 -8.99
C SER A 211 -7.08 8.65 -9.74
N SER A 212 -7.76 9.67 -9.22
CA SER A 212 -7.80 11.02 -9.76
C SER A 212 -6.46 11.77 -9.64
N GLY A 213 -6.33 12.87 -10.36
CA GLY A 213 -5.16 13.74 -10.32
C GLY A 213 -5.52 15.22 -10.35
N SER A 214 -4.83 15.93 -11.24
CA SER A 214 -5.13 17.32 -11.60
C SER A 214 -6.44 17.43 -12.39
N GLU A 215 -6.94 18.65 -12.59
CA GLU A 215 -8.23 18.90 -13.27
C GLU A 215 -8.33 18.28 -14.69
N ASN A 216 -7.20 18.08 -15.37
CA ASN A 216 -7.16 17.48 -16.71
C ASN A 216 -6.98 15.96 -16.72
N ASP A 217 -6.66 15.35 -15.57
CA ASP A 217 -6.53 13.90 -15.46
C ASP A 217 -7.92 13.28 -15.38
N ARG A 218 -8.13 12.15 -16.06
CA ARG A 218 -9.34 11.35 -15.85
C ARG A 218 -9.42 10.86 -14.41
N GLN A 219 -10.65 10.72 -13.93
CA GLN A 219 -10.97 10.26 -12.58
C GLN A 219 -11.63 8.88 -12.64
N ILE A 220 -12.02 8.34 -11.50
CA ILE A 220 -12.60 7.01 -11.43
C ILE A 220 -14.08 7.04 -11.84
N VAL A 221 -14.42 6.12 -12.75
CA VAL A 221 -15.79 5.86 -13.20
C VAL A 221 -16.36 4.69 -12.42
N THR A 222 -17.49 4.87 -11.76
CA THR A 222 -18.13 3.83 -10.92
C THR A 222 -19.62 4.14 -10.66
N SER A 223 -20.34 3.20 -10.05
CA SER A 223 -21.70 3.39 -9.56
C SER A 223 -21.80 4.56 -8.58
N ASP A 224 -22.95 5.21 -8.52
CA ASP A 224 -23.20 6.31 -7.57
C ASP A 224 -24.54 6.12 -6.85
N LEU A 225 -24.69 6.83 -5.74
CA LEU A 225 -25.95 6.83 -4.98
C LEU A 225 -27.12 7.25 -5.88
N ARG A 226 -28.34 6.79 -5.55
CA ARG A 226 -29.57 7.03 -6.31
C ARG A 226 -29.55 6.36 -7.68
N LYS A 227 -28.94 5.18 -7.78
CA LYS A 227 -28.85 4.37 -9.01
C LYS A 227 -28.09 5.09 -10.13
N GLY A 228 -27.16 5.95 -9.74
CA GLY A 228 -26.43 6.85 -10.63
C GLY A 228 -25.14 6.24 -11.16
N CYS A 229 -24.44 7.03 -11.96
CA CYS A 229 -23.08 6.74 -12.38
C CYS A 229 -22.27 8.02 -12.20
N THR A 230 -21.04 7.88 -11.71
CA THR A 230 -20.12 9.01 -11.59
C THR A 230 -18.88 8.75 -12.41
N GLU A 231 -18.35 9.79 -13.04
CA GLU A 231 -17.01 9.81 -13.63
C GLU A 231 -16.03 10.60 -12.76
N GLY A 232 -16.44 10.95 -11.53
CA GLY A 232 -15.77 11.91 -10.66
C GLY A 232 -15.46 11.39 -9.27
N HIS A 233 -15.18 10.08 -9.12
CA HIS A 233 -14.67 9.54 -7.85
C HIS A 233 -13.15 9.73 -7.75
N THR A 234 -12.66 10.11 -6.57
CA THR A 234 -11.33 10.70 -6.35
C THR A 234 -10.71 10.26 -5.03
N GLY A 235 -9.42 10.52 -4.86
CA GLY A 235 -8.70 10.27 -3.60
C GLY A 235 -8.11 8.86 -3.52
N THR A 236 -7.29 8.61 -2.48
CA THR A 236 -6.78 7.26 -2.19
C THR A 236 -7.88 6.27 -1.84
N SER A 237 -9.04 6.78 -1.41
CA SER A 237 -10.26 6.00 -1.17
C SER A 237 -10.81 5.31 -2.42
N ALA A 238 -10.51 5.79 -3.63
CA ALA A 238 -10.81 5.09 -4.88
C ALA A 238 -9.66 4.13 -5.31
N SER A 239 -8.49 4.21 -4.68
CA SER A 239 -7.40 3.25 -4.96
C SER A 239 -7.57 1.93 -4.21
N ALA A 240 -7.96 1.98 -2.93
CA ALA A 240 -8.16 0.77 -2.13
C ALA A 240 -9.19 -0.23 -2.73
N PRO A 241 -10.36 0.20 -3.24
CA PRO A 241 -11.34 -0.68 -3.87
C PRO A 241 -10.82 -1.33 -5.16
N LEU A 242 -10.10 -0.59 -6.01
CA LEU A 242 -9.45 -1.17 -7.19
C LEU A 242 -8.45 -2.26 -6.79
N ALA A 243 -7.65 -2.02 -5.75
CA ALA A 243 -6.73 -3.01 -5.20
C ALA A 243 -7.47 -4.22 -4.62
N ALA A 244 -8.58 -4.02 -3.89
CA ALA A 244 -9.41 -5.10 -3.37
C ALA A 244 -9.98 -5.99 -4.50
N GLY A 245 -10.41 -5.37 -5.61
CA GLY A 245 -10.79 -6.09 -6.82
C GLY A 245 -9.65 -6.93 -7.40
N ILE A 246 -8.43 -6.38 -7.52
CA ILE A 246 -7.26 -7.12 -8.00
C ILE A 246 -6.90 -8.29 -7.07
N VAL A 247 -6.98 -8.07 -5.74
CA VAL A 247 -6.79 -9.11 -4.73
C VAL A 247 -7.83 -10.21 -4.90
N ALA A 248 -9.10 -9.88 -5.20
CA ALA A 248 -10.14 -10.87 -5.47
C ALA A 248 -9.83 -11.73 -6.71
N LEU A 249 -9.31 -11.13 -7.78
CA LEU A 249 -8.87 -11.91 -8.95
C LEU A 249 -7.74 -12.89 -8.60
N ALA A 250 -6.77 -12.46 -7.78
CA ALA A 250 -5.67 -13.31 -7.32
C ALA A 250 -6.14 -14.43 -6.38
N LEU A 251 -7.12 -14.16 -5.50
CA LEU A 251 -7.74 -15.16 -4.63
C LEU A 251 -8.55 -16.19 -5.42
N GLN A 252 -9.27 -15.79 -6.47
CA GLN A 252 -9.92 -16.75 -7.36
C GLN A 252 -8.88 -17.69 -7.99
N ALA A 253 -7.72 -17.17 -8.37
CA ALA A 253 -6.63 -17.97 -8.94
C ALA A 253 -5.99 -18.94 -7.95
N ASN A 254 -5.95 -18.60 -6.66
CA ASN A 254 -5.50 -19.49 -5.60
C ASN A 254 -6.21 -19.17 -4.26
N PRO A 255 -7.30 -19.87 -3.94
CA PRO A 255 -8.06 -19.61 -2.72
C PRO A 255 -7.29 -19.92 -1.42
N ARG A 256 -6.16 -20.62 -1.52
CA ARG A 256 -5.32 -21.01 -0.36
C ARG A 256 -4.28 -19.98 0.04
N LEU A 257 -4.21 -18.84 -0.66
CA LEU A 257 -3.31 -17.76 -0.26
C LEU A 257 -3.70 -17.24 1.13
N THR A 258 -2.73 -17.15 2.01
CA THR A 258 -2.85 -16.46 3.30
C THR A 258 -2.80 -14.94 3.11
N TRP A 259 -3.19 -14.18 4.14
CA TRP A 259 -3.05 -12.72 4.14
C TRP A 259 -1.61 -12.25 3.84
N ARG A 260 -0.60 -12.95 4.38
CA ARG A 260 0.83 -12.71 4.09
C ARG A 260 1.21 -13.10 2.68
N ASP A 261 0.74 -14.26 2.19
CA ASP A 261 1.01 -14.68 0.81
C ASP A 261 0.55 -13.61 -0.19
N MET A 262 -0.61 -12.99 0.07
CA MET A 262 -1.10 -11.89 -0.77
C MET A 262 -0.14 -10.69 -0.77
N GLN A 263 0.31 -10.23 0.41
CA GLN A 263 1.28 -9.13 0.50
C GLN A 263 2.61 -9.48 -0.21
N HIS A 264 3.12 -10.70 -0.05
CA HIS A 264 4.30 -11.17 -0.78
C HIS A 264 4.12 -11.13 -2.30
N ILE A 265 2.97 -11.57 -2.81
CA ILE A 265 2.66 -11.54 -4.24
C ILE A 265 2.67 -10.08 -4.71
N VAL A 266 2.01 -9.16 -4.00
CA VAL A 266 2.01 -7.72 -4.37
C VAL A 266 3.43 -7.15 -4.43
N VAL A 267 4.27 -7.36 -3.40
CA VAL A 267 5.69 -6.92 -3.41
C VAL A 267 6.45 -7.49 -4.62
N LEU A 268 6.18 -8.74 -4.98
CA LEU A 268 6.90 -9.41 -6.07
C LEU A 268 6.46 -8.96 -7.46
N THR A 269 5.19 -8.55 -7.63
CA THR A 269 4.58 -8.29 -8.94
C THR A 269 4.23 -6.83 -9.22
N ALA A 270 4.22 -5.97 -8.21
CA ALA A 270 3.99 -4.54 -8.41
C ALA A 270 4.99 -3.94 -9.41
N ASN A 271 4.49 -3.06 -10.27
CA ASN A 271 5.23 -2.53 -11.40
C ASN A 271 5.63 -1.07 -11.16
N PRO A 272 6.92 -0.76 -10.97
CA PRO A 272 7.41 0.59 -10.72
C PRO A 272 7.64 1.40 -12.01
N ASN A 273 7.31 0.84 -13.18
CA ASN A 273 7.50 1.51 -14.45
C ASN A 273 6.38 2.53 -14.71
N HIS A 274 6.71 3.57 -15.47
CA HIS A 274 5.77 4.65 -15.83
C HIS A 274 5.22 5.44 -14.62
N LEU A 275 5.90 5.37 -13.48
CA LEU A 275 5.60 6.15 -12.28
C LEU A 275 6.72 7.15 -11.99
N ALA A 276 6.39 8.44 -12.02
CA ALA A 276 7.28 9.54 -11.72
C ALA A 276 7.32 9.80 -10.22
N ALA A 277 8.47 9.53 -9.61
CA ALA A 277 8.80 9.84 -8.22
C ALA A 277 10.30 10.17 -8.12
N THR A 278 10.68 11.10 -7.24
CA THR A 278 12.09 11.44 -7.00
C THR A 278 12.75 10.58 -5.92
N ASP A 279 11.97 9.76 -5.23
CA ASP A 279 12.38 8.98 -4.05
C ASP A 279 12.53 7.48 -4.33
N TRP A 280 12.46 7.04 -5.59
CA TRP A 280 12.73 5.65 -5.96
C TRP A 280 14.12 5.21 -5.51
N LYS A 281 14.17 4.17 -4.67
CA LYS A 281 15.40 3.54 -4.19
C LYS A 281 15.39 2.05 -4.51
N ILE A 282 16.58 1.46 -4.63
CA ILE A 282 16.76 0.02 -4.74
C ILE A 282 17.10 -0.51 -3.34
N ASN A 283 16.31 -1.45 -2.83
CA ASN A 283 16.55 -2.06 -1.53
C ASN A 283 17.63 -3.16 -1.58
N GLY A 284 17.96 -3.77 -0.44
CA GLY A 284 19.03 -4.75 -0.29
C GLY A 284 18.85 -6.06 -1.09
N VAL A 285 17.66 -6.30 -1.65
CA VAL A 285 17.37 -7.45 -2.54
C VAL A 285 17.11 -7.05 -3.99
N GLY A 286 17.43 -5.80 -4.36
CA GLY A 286 17.36 -5.33 -5.75
C GLY A 286 15.97 -4.89 -6.21
N LYS A 287 15.01 -4.68 -5.30
CA LYS A 287 13.66 -4.20 -5.64
C LYS A 287 13.60 -2.68 -5.58
N ARG A 288 12.95 -2.05 -6.56
CA ARG A 288 12.64 -0.62 -6.54
C ARG A 288 11.46 -0.38 -5.61
N VAL A 289 11.59 0.60 -4.72
CA VAL A 289 10.56 1.02 -3.76
C VAL A 289 10.56 2.55 -3.62
N SER A 290 9.39 3.13 -3.41
CA SER A 290 9.14 4.57 -3.21
C SER A 290 8.17 4.72 -2.03
N HIS A 291 8.35 5.76 -1.21
CA HIS A 291 7.42 6.10 -0.14
C HIS A 291 6.06 6.57 -0.68
N SER A 292 6.01 7.09 -1.91
CA SER A 292 4.75 7.49 -2.55
C SER A 292 4.02 6.34 -3.24
N TYR A 293 4.73 5.31 -3.69
CA TYR A 293 4.14 4.24 -4.52
C TYR A 293 4.30 2.82 -3.96
N GLY A 294 4.95 2.65 -2.82
CA GLY A 294 5.44 1.35 -2.36
C GLY A 294 6.28 0.69 -3.45
N TYR A 295 5.95 -0.55 -3.80
CA TYR A 295 6.62 -1.31 -4.87
C TYR A 295 6.12 -0.98 -6.30
N GLY A 296 5.13 -0.09 -6.44
CA GLY A 296 4.59 0.37 -7.73
C GLY A 296 3.11 0.00 -7.95
N ILE A 297 2.65 0.11 -9.20
CA ILE A 297 1.25 -0.16 -9.56
C ILE A 297 0.97 -1.67 -9.47
N MET A 298 -0.13 -2.05 -8.82
CA MET A 298 -0.60 -3.42 -8.79
C MET A 298 -0.93 -3.92 -10.21
N ASP A 299 -0.43 -5.10 -10.54
CA ASP A 299 -0.59 -5.74 -11.85
C ASP A 299 -1.39 -7.04 -11.67
N ALA A 300 -2.68 -7.01 -12.04
CA ALA A 300 -3.59 -8.14 -11.83
C ALA A 300 -3.13 -9.41 -12.55
N THR A 301 -2.64 -9.27 -13.78
CA THR A 301 -2.19 -10.41 -14.58
C THR A 301 -0.93 -11.04 -14.00
N ALA A 302 0.04 -10.22 -13.58
CA ALA A 302 1.25 -10.72 -12.92
C ALA A 302 0.92 -11.40 -11.57
N MET A 303 0.01 -10.81 -10.78
CA MET A 303 -0.45 -11.38 -9.51
C MET A 303 -1.08 -12.75 -9.70
N ILE A 304 -2.00 -12.90 -10.66
CA ILE A 304 -2.65 -14.18 -10.98
C ILE A 304 -1.63 -15.23 -11.45
N LYS A 305 -0.74 -14.86 -12.37
CA LYS A 305 0.29 -15.78 -12.89
C LYS A 305 1.18 -16.31 -11.76
N LEU A 306 1.54 -15.46 -10.80
CA LEU A 306 2.32 -15.86 -9.63
C LEU A 306 1.49 -16.69 -8.63
N ALA A 307 0.25 -16.27 -8.34
CA ALA A 307 -0.67 -16.92 -7.40
C ALA A 307 -0.92 -18.39 -7.75
N ARG A 308 -1.12 -18.73 -9.03
CA ARG A 308 -1.41 -20.10 -9.48
C ARG A 308 -0.32 -21.11 -9.13
N ASN A 309 0.94 -20.66 -9.07
CA ASN A 309 2.10 -21.50 -8.77
C ASN A 309 2.72 -21.14 -7.41
N TRP A 310 1.97 -20.43 -6.57
CA TRP A 310 2.46 -19.98 -5.27
C TRP A 310 2.53 -21.13 -4.26
N THR A 311 3.64 -21.18 -3.55
CA THR A 311 3.79 -22.03 -2.36
C THR A 311 3.74 -21.11 -1.15
N SER A 312 2.83 -21.38 -0.22
CA SER A 312 2.65 -20.52 0.96
C SER A 312 3.96 -20.33 1.72
N VAL A 313 4.18 -19.09 2.17
CA VAL A 313 5.38 -18.74 2.92
C VAL A 313 5.39 -19.44 4.28
N PRO A 314 6.58 -19.68 4.88
CA PRO A 314 6.70 -20.25 6.21
C PRO A 314 5.92 -19.46 7.28
N PRO A 315 5.64 -20.07 8.45
CA PRO A 315 4.97 -19.38 9.55
C PRO A 315 5.70 -18.10 9.96
N GLN A 316 4.95 -17.03 10.17
CA GLN A 316 5.49 -15.76 10.62
C GLN A 316 6.19 -15.89 11.97
N LYS A 317 7.28 -15.16 12.14
CA LYS A 317 8.04 -14.99 13.37
C LYS A 317 8.27 -13.51 13.59
N SER A 318 8.47 -13.15 14.85
CA SER A 318 8.88 -11.81 15.26
C SER A 318 10.09 -11.85 16.17
N CYS A 319 10.85 -10.75 16.18
CA CYS A 319 11.96 -10.50 17.08
C CYS A 319 11.96 -9.03 17.49
N ALA A 320 11.92 -8.78 18.80
CA ALA A 320 12.02 -7.44 19.39
C ALA A 320 13.43 -7.25 19.96
N THR A 321 14.16 -6.24 19.47
CA THR A 321 15.51 -5.89 19.90
C THR A 321 15.49 -4.48 20.48
N PRO A 322 15.50 -4.32 21.82
CA PRO A 322 15.46 -3.00 22.46
C PRO A 322 16.81 -2.28 22.33
N TYR A 323 16.76 -0.95 22.25
CA TYR A 323 17.92 -0.09 22.40
C TYR A 323 18.23 0.14 23.88
N ASN A 324 19.40 -0.31 24.34
CA ASN A 324 19.75 -0.36 25.77
C ASN A 324 20.73 0.72 26.25
N ASN A 325 21.06 1.74 25.44
CA ASN A 325 22.07 2.73 25.81
C ASN A 325 21.48 4.04 26.39
N GLY A 326 20.28 3.96 26.98
CA GLY A 326 19.62 5.08 27.64
C GLY A 326 19.04 6.15 26.70
N SER A 327 18.42 7.17 27.31
CA SER A 327 17.80 8.30 26.60
C SER A 327 18.86 9.19 25.95
N LYS A 328 18.52 9.76 24.79
CA LYS A 328 19.37 10.70 24.04
C LYS A 328 18.63 12.00 23.80
N SER A 329 19.11 13.07 24.41
CA SER A 329 18.60 14.43 24.14
C SER A 329 19.11 14.96 22.80
N PHE A 330 18.31 15.80 22.17
CA PHE A 330 18.66 16.54 20.97
C PHE A 330 18.23 18.00 21.08
N SER A 331 19.00 18.88 20.46
CA SER A 331 18.74 20.32 20.38
C SER A 331 18.22 20.69 18.99
N SER A 332 17.73 21.93 18.86
CA SER A 332 17.32 22.50 17.57
C SER A 332 18.44 22.40 16.54
N GLY A 333 18.12 21.92 15.35
CA GLY A 333 19.03 21.76 14.21
C GLY A 333 20.03 20.60 14.32
N THR A 334 19.89 19.72 15.31
CA THR A 334 20.80 18.58 15.51
C THR A 334 20.19 17.26 15.01
N SER A 335 21.03 16.26 14.73
CA SER A 335 20.59 14.88 14.56
C SER A 335 21.29 13.94 15.54
N ILE A 336 20.54 12.94 16.02
CA ILE A 336 21.08 11.87 16.84
C ILE A 336 20.92 10.54 16.12
N LYS A 337 21.95 9.69 16.22
CA LYS A 337 21.94 8.33 15.69
C LYS A 337 22.01 7.33 16.82
N SER A 338 21.24 6.27 16.72
CA SER A 338 21.26 5.14 17.65
C SER A 338 21.23 3.84 16.86
N THR A 339 22.08 2.89 17.25
CA THR A 339 22.25 1.64 16.52
C THR A 339 21.95 0.46 17.44
N VAL A 340 21.15 -0.48 16.94
CA VAL A 340 20.98 -1.81 17.56
C VAL A 340 21.60 -2.86 16.64
N TYR A 341 22.16 -3.89 17.23
CA TYR A 341 22.62 -5.08 16.52
C TYR A 341 21.66 -6.23 16.82
N THR A 342 21.17 -6.88 15.78
CA THR A 342 20.27 -8.03 15.92
C THR A 342 20.70 -9.15 15.00
N ASP A 343 20.45 -10.38 15.41
CA ASP A 343 20.50 -11.58 14.58
C ASP A 343 19.09 -12.10 14.25
N GLY A 344 18.07 -11.26 14.43
CA GLY A 344 16.67 -11.65 14.30
C GLY A 344 16.23 -12.62 15.38
N CYS A 345 16.88 -12.61 16.55
CA CYS A 345 16.65 -13.50 17.69
C CYS A 345 16.79 -14.99 17.32
N GLY A 346 17.53 -15.31 16.25
CA GLY A 346 17.58 -16.65 15.65
C GLY A 346 16.23 -17.16 15.07
N ARG A 347 15.27 -16.25 14.87
CA ARG A 347 13.87 -16.53 14.49
C ARG A 347 13.44 -15.87 13.18
N VAL A 348 13.94 -14.68 12.87
CA VAL A 348 13.61 -13.92 11.66
C VAL A 348 14.88 -13.76 10.84
N ASN A 349 14.99 -14.46 9.72
CA ASN A 349 16.14 -14.36 8.81
C ASN A 349 15.81 -13.59 7.53
N TYR A 350 14.56 -13.64 7.07
CA TYR A 350 14.07 -12.97 5.88
C TYR A 350 12.92 -12.06 6.29
N LEU A 351 13.09 -10.76 6.04
CA LEU A 351 12.17 -9.72 6.51
C LEU A 351 10.89 -9.68 5.68
N GLU A 352 9.80 -9.36 6.36
CA GLU A 352 8.53 -8.88 5.80
C GLU A 352 8.38 -7.43 6.25
N HIS A 353 7.71 -7.19 7.37
CA HIS A 353 7.56 -5.88 7.99
C HIS A 353 8.68 -5.60 9.00
N VAL A 354 9.05 -4.33 9.14
CA VAL A 354 9.94 -3.86 10.22
C VAL A 354 9.28 -2.68 10.91
N GLN A 355 9.29 -2.66 12.24
CA GLN A 355 8.80 -1.55 13.03
C GLN A 355 9.90 -0.98 13.92
N ALA A 356 9.93 0.35 14.07
CA ALA A 356 10.62 1.03 15.15
C ALA A 356 9.56 1.54 16.14
N VAL A 357 9.45 0.87 17.29
CA VAL A 357 8.56 1.30 18.39
C VAL A 357 9.28 2.37 19.19
N VAL A 358 8.85 3.63 19.04
CA VAL A 358 9.56 4.82 19.54
C VAL A 358 8.83 5.44 20.73
N VAL A 359 9.59 5.73 21.78
CA VAL A 359 9.20 6.66 22.87
C VAL A 359 10.09 7.89 22.74
N LEU A 360 9.49 9.02 22.39
CA LEU A 360 10.19 10.25 22.09
C LEU A 360 9.40 11.44 22.64
N PHE A 361 10.09 12.35 23.30
CA PHE A 361 9.57 13.67 23.66
C PHE A 361 10.08 14.72 22.68
N ALA A 362 9.22 15.65 22.28
CA ALA A 362 9.59 16.84 21.51
C ALA A 362 8.68 18.00 21.90
N SER A 363 9.23 19.21 22.01
CA SER A 363 8.45 20.42 22.24
C SER A 363 7.57 20.81 21.06
N ASN A 364 7.90 20.33 19.86
CA ASN A 364 7.12 20.47 18.64
C ASN A 364 7.34 19.21 17.77
N ARG A 365 6.36 18.32 17.75
CA ARG A 365 6.44 17.00 17.08
C ARG A 365 6.62 17.10 15.57
N GLY A 366 6.01 18.07 14.91
CA GLY A 366 6.09 18.27 13.45
C GLY A 366 7.47 18.65 12.93
N GLU A 367 8.36 19.10 13.82
CA GLU A 367 9.75 19.41 13.49
C GLU A 367 10.69 18.19 13.52
N ILE A 368 10.18 17.02 13.90
CA ILE A 368 10.92 15.77 13.94
C ILE A 368 10.83 15.06 12.59
N ALA A 369 11.95 14.56 12.11
CA ALA A 369 11.99 13.51 11.08
C ALA A 369 12.74 12.29 11.62
N ILE A 370 12.29 11.09 11.24
CA ILE A 370 12.84 9.83 11.72
C ILE A 370 13.19 8.97 10.52
N LYS A 371 14.42 8.44 10.49
CA LYS A 371 14.89 7.52 9.46
C LYS A 371 15.37 6.23 10.09
N LEU A 372 15.12 5.11 9.41
CA LEU A 372 15.65 3.80 9.76
C LEU A 372 16.49 3.25 8.61
N LYS A 373 17.71 2.83 8.91
CA LYS A 373 18.63 2.20 7.96
C LYS A 373 18.82 0.72 8.29
N SER A 374 18.57 -0.15 7.31
CA SER A 374 18.79 -1.60 7.42
C SER A 374 20.28 -1.97 7.30
N PRO A 375 20.68 -3.19 7.72
CA PRO A 375 22.03 -3.70 7.54
C PRO A 375 22.48 -3.73 6.07
N SER A 376 21.55 -3.94 5.14
CA SER A 376 21.82 -3.92 3.70
C SER A 376 21.95 -2.51 3.12
N GLY A 377 21.73 -1.48 3.93
CA GLY A 377 21.85 -0.07 3.54
C GLY A 377 20.56 0.59 3.08
N THR A 378 19.41 -0.10 3.11
CA THR A 378 18.11 0.47 2.73
C THR A 378 17.65 1.49 3.76
N GLU A 379 17.32 2.69 3.30
CA GLU A 379 16.87 3.80 4.15
C GLU A 379 15.37 4.04 3.99
N SER A 380 14.65 3.92 5.10
CA SER A 380 13.23 4.24 5.21
C SER A 380 13.05 5.54 6.00
N ASP A 381 12.47 6.55 5.36
CA ASP A 381 11.91 7.70 6.06
C ASP A 381 10.64 7.23 6.80
N LEU A 382 10.77 7.01 8.11
CA LEU A 382 9.68 6.56 9.00
C LEU A 382 8.75 7.71 9.38
N LEU A 383 9.28 8.93 9.46
CA LEU A 383 8.51 10.14 9.65
C LEU A 383 9.22 11.27 8.91
N VAL A 384 8.46 12.03 8.14
CA VAL A 384 8.90 13.32 7.58
C VAL A 384 8.38 14.46 8.45
N LYS A 385 8.99 15.64 8.32
CA LYS A 385 8.48 16.83 9.02
C LYS A 385 7.04 17.13 8.58
N ARG A 386 6.19 17.46 9.55
CA ARG A 386 4.79 17.82 9.33
C ARG A 386 4.53 19.24 9.85
N PRO A 387 4.58 20.27 8.99
CA PRO A 387 4.56 21.67 9.41
C PRO A 387 3.31 22.11 10.19
N ARG A 388 2.20 21.36 10.10
CA ARG A 388 0.96 21.64 10.85
C ARG A 388 0.93 21.02 12.24
N ASP A 389 1.79 20.04 12.51
CA ASP A 389 1.86 19.34 13.78
C ASP A 389 2.68 20.14 14.81
N SER A 390 2.06 21.09 15.51
CA SER A 390 2.70 21.84 16.59
C SER A 390 2.60 21.16 17.97
N SER A 391 2.22 19.87 18.01
CA SER A 391 2.01 19.15 19.26
C SER A 391 3.28 19.11 20.11
N GLY A 392 3.19 19.53 21.37
CA GLY A 392 4.22 19.27 22.40
C GLY A 392 4.16 17.86 22.98
N ARG A 393 3.22 17.03 22.51
CA ARG A 393 3.20 15.58 22.76
C ARG A 393 4.04 14.94 21.67
N GLY A 394 5.10 14.23 22.06
CA GLY A 394 5.93 13.47 21.13
C GLY A 394 5.25 12.16 20.72
N PHE A 395 5.97 11.04 20.80
CA PHE A 395 5.46 9.70 20.51
C PHE A 395 5.58 8.82 21.74
N ASP A 396 4.48 8.18 22.14
CA ASP A 396 4.48 7.18 23.21
C ASP A 396 4.26 5.80 22.62
N LYS A 397 5.33 4.99 22.60
CA LYS A 397 5.36 3.62 22.05
C LYS A 397 4.76 3.52 20.64
N TRP A 398 4.95 4.54 19.81
CA TRP A 398 4.43 4.57 18.45
C TRP A 398 5.25 3.65 17.55
N ALA A 399 4.59 2.74 16.84
CA ALA A 399 5.24 1.68 16.06
C ALA A 399 5.35 2.06 14.58
N PHE A 400 6.24 2.98 14.22
CA PHE A 400 6.50 3.32 12.81
C PHE A 400 6.90 2.08 12.00
N MET A 401 6.24 1.81 10.89
CA MET A 401 6.42 0.60 10.08
C MET A 401 7.09 0.91 8.74
N THR A 402 7.91 -0.01 8.26
CA THR A 402 8.44 -0.01 6.89
C THR A 402 8.29 -1.36 6.21
N THR A 403 7.83 -1.34 4.97
CA THR A 403 7.86 -2.47 4.03
C THR A 403 9.11 -2.45 3.15
N HIS A 404 9.88 -1.37 3.12
CA HIS A 404 10.94 -1.16 2.11
C HIS A 404 12.09 -2.18 2.21
N CYS A 405 12.24 -2.83 3.37
CA CYS A 405 13.24 -3.84 3.62
C CYS A 405 12.75 -5.27 3.31
N TRP A 406 11.59 -5.44 2.67
CA TRP A 406 11.01 -6.75 2.40
C TRP A 406 11.97 -7.67 1.64
N GLY A 407 12.16 -8.87 2.16
CA GLY A 407 13.06 -9.89 1.63
C GLY A 407 14.51 -9.78 2.05
N GLU A 408 14.93 -8.66 2.65
CA GLU A 408 16.30 -8.52 3.17
C GLU A 408 16.57 -9.43 4.37
N HIS A 409 17.86 -9.58 4.70
CA HIS A 409 18.26 -10.23 5.93
C HIS A 409 18.17 -9.29 7.12
N SER A 410 17.64 -9.79 8.24
CA SER A 410 17.52 -9.02 9.50
C SER A 410 18.86 -8.79 10.20
N HIS A 411 19.84 -9.67 9.96
CA HIS A 411 21.08 -9.72 10.73
C HIS A 411 21.99 -8.52 10.44
N GLY A 412 22.42 -7.84 11.51
CA GLY A 412 23.43 -6.79 11.45
C GLY A 412 23.02 -5.51 12.17
N ALA A 413 23.64 -4.41 11.77
CA ALA A 413 23.44 -3.09 12.37
C ALA A 413 22.22 -2.38 11.79
N TRP A 414 21.27 -2.04 12.65
CA TRP A 414 20.13 -1.17 12.32
C TRP A 414 20.34 0.19 12.96
N THR A 415 20.24 1.25 12.18
CA THR A 415 20.46 2.62 12.68
C THR A 415 19.19 3.45 12.57
N LEU A 416 18.70 3.92 13.72
CA LEU A 416 17.64 4.92 13.80
C LEU A 416 18.29 6.31 13.91
N GLU A 417 17.93 7.21 13.01
CA GLU A 417 18.32 8.61 13.03
C GLU A 417 17.09 9.48 13.33
N VAL A 418 17.18 10.29 14.38
CA VAL A 418 16.19 11.32 14.72
C VAL A 418 16.80 12.66 14.36
N ILE A 419 16.13 13.40 13.48
CA ILE A 419 16.56 14.69 12.96
C ILE A 419 15.63 15.74 13.54
N SER A 420 16.20 16.68 14.29
CA SER A 420 15.46 17.81 14.83
C SER A 420 15.57 19.02 13.92
N GLY A 421 14.40 19.57 13.56
CA GLY A 421 14.26 20.90 13.00
C GLY A 421 14.40 21.98 14.05
N SER A 422 13.36 22.81 14.20
CA SER A 422 13.31 23.89 15.18
C SER A 422 12.76 23.46 16.54
N THR A 423 13.11 22.26 17.00
CA THR A 423 12.60 21.68 18.27
C THR A 423 13.70 21.10 19.16
N THR A 424 13.37 20.90 20.43
CA THR A 424 14.21 20.24 21.42
C THR A 424 13.45 19.05 22.00
N GLY A 425 14.17 18.02 22.43
CA GLY A 425 13.53 16.82 22.93
C GLY A 425 14.50 15.72 23.31
N SER A 426 13.96 14.52 23.46
CA SER A 426 14.72 13.32 23.76
C SER A 426 14.11 12.09 23.09
N LEU A 427 14.98 11.23 22.56
CA LEU A 427 14.64 9.85 22.25
C LEU A 427 14.85 9.03 23.53
N ASP A 428 13.76 8.69 24.23
CA ASP A 428 13.85 8.04 25.54
C ASP A 428 14.12 6.54 25.40
N SER A 429 13.46 5.89 24.45
CA SER A 429 13.76 4.52 24.07
C SER A 429 13.23 4.22 22.67
N TRP A 430 13.77 3.16 22.07
CA TRP A 430 13.11 2.53 20.94
C TRP A 430 13.40 1.03 20.90
N THR A 431 12.49 0.28 20.29
CA THR A 431 12.64 -1.15 20.04
C THR A 431 12.48 -1.44 18.56
N LEU A 432 13.46 -2.11 17.98
CA LEU A 432 13.35 -2.66 16.63
C LEU A 432 12.52 -3.95 16.69
N VAL A 433 11.39 -4.00 16.00
CA VAL A 433 10.61 -5.23 15.84
C VAL A 433 10.72 -5.67 14.38
N THR A 434 11.29 -6.84 14.15
CA THR A 434 11.37 -7.46 12.83
C THR A 434 10.35 -8.56 12.72
N TRP A 435 9.61 -8.59 11.61
CA TRP A 435 8.65 -9.63 11.25
C TRP A 435 9.15 -10.37 10.01
N GLY A 436 8.87 -11.66 9.92
CA GLY A 436 9.21 -12.43 8.73
C GLY A 436 9.37 -13.92 9.00
N THR A 437 10.32 -14.55 8.30
CA THR A 437 10.47 -16.01 8.32
C THR A 437 11.88 -16.45 8.68
N LYS A 438 11.99 -17.61 9.34
CA LYS A 438 13.29 -18.24 9.67
C LYS A 438 13.93 -18.88 8.45
N THR A 439 13.12 -19.49 7.59
CA THR A 439 13.55 -20.18 6.37
C THR A 439 13.19 -19.35 5.15
N PRO A 440 13.87 -19.52 4.01
CA PRO A 440 13.56 -18.75 2.79
C PRO A 440 12.06 -18.79 2.45
N PRO A 441 11.40 -17.64 2.23
CA PRO A 441 9.96 -17.58 1.96
C PRO A 441 9.60 -18.11 0.58
N TYR A 442 10.52 -17.99 -0.36
CA TYR A 442 10.44 -18.57 -1.69
C TYR A 442 11.46 -19.71 -1.68
N GLY A 443 11.07 -20.96 -1.97
CA GLY A 443 11.91 -22.16 -1.78
C GLY A 443 13.29 -22.13 -2.48
N LYS A 444 13.98 -23.28 -2.62
CA LYS A 444 15.32 -23.37 -3.27
C LYS A 444 15.35 -23.01 -4.79
N ARG A 445 14.56 -22.05 -5.26
CA ARG A 445 14.72 -21.36 -6.54
C ARG A 445 15.93 -20.42 -6.46
N LYS A 446 17.13 -20.98 -6.26
CA LYS A 446 18.41 -20.26 -6.21
C LYS A 446 18.79 -19.56 -7.53
N HIS A 447 18.03 -19.73 -8.61
CA HIS A 447 18.35 -19.17 -9.93
C HIS A 447 17.17 -18.66 -10.78
N GLU A 448 15.94 -18.60 -10.26
CA GLU A 448 14.78 -18.25 -11.10
C GLU A 448 14.33 -16.79 -11.04
N TYR A 449 14.77 -16.03 -10.04
CA TYR A 449 14.45 -14.59 -9.97
C TYR A 449 15.30 -13.75 -10.92
N SER A 450 16.45 -14.24 -11.39
CA SER A 450 17.13 -13.66 -12.57
C SER A 450 16.47 -14.08 -13.89
N GLY A 451 15.75 -15.22 -13.91
CA GLY A 451 15.03 -15.73 -15.07
C GLY A 451 13.70 -15.00 -15.34
N LEU A 452 12.92 -14.70 -14.30
CA LEU A 452 11.73 -13.84 -14.42
C LEU A 452 12.11 -12.44 -14.92
N TYR A 453 13.26 -11.90 -14.46
CA TYR A 453 13.84 -10.66 -14.98
C TYR A 453 14.08 -10.71 -16.51
N LYS A 454 14.43 -11.88 -17.05
CA LYS A 454 14.66 -12.12 -18.47
C LYS A 454 13.36 -12.30 -19.25
N ILE A 455 12.38 -13.01 -18.70
CA ILE A 455 11.05 -13.17 -19.31
C ILE A 455 10.35 -11.81 -19.46
N PHE A 456 10.44 -10.92 -18.45
CA PHE A 456 9.91 -9.56 -18.54
C PHE A 456 10.69 -8.68 -19.54
N GLN A 457 12.01 -8.86 -19.71
CA GLN A 457 12.78 -8.17 -20.76
C GLN A 457 12.52 -8.72 -22.17
N ASP A 458 12.27 -10.03 -22.32
CA ASP A 458 12.02 -10.67 -23.61
C ASP A 458 10.59 -10.39 -24.12
N ASP A 459 9.64 -10.10 -23.22
CA ASP A 459 8.31 -9.60 -23.57
C ASP A 459 8.34 -8.09 -23.92
N TYR A 460 9.17 -7.31 -23.20
CA TYR A 460 9.51 -5.92 -23.50
C TYR A 460 10.13 -5.76 -24.90
N ARG A 461 11.01 -6.68 -25.33
CA ARG A 461 11.57 -6.68 -26.69
C ARG A 461 10.61 -7.12 -27.78
N ARG A 462 9.56 -7.87 -27.44
CA ARG A 462 8.57 -8.38 -28.40
C ARG A 462 7.46 -7.38 -28.72
N HIS A 463 7.12 -6.48 -27.79
CA HIS A 463 5.98 -5.56 -27.92
C HIS A 463 6.35 -4.10 -28.20
N VAL A 464 7.65 -3.79 -28.34
CA VAL A 464 8.13 -2.49 -28.83
C VAL A 464 8.74 -2.69 -30.23
N PRO A 465 8.13 -2.18 -31.31
CA PRO A 465 8.78 -2.18 -32.61
C PRO A 465 10.09 -1.36 -32.54
N ASN A 466 11.17 -1.97 -33.02
CA ASN A 466 12.52 -1.41 -33.17
C ASN A 466 12.60 0.14 -33.26
N LEU A 467 12.94 0.78 -32.14
CA LEU A 467 13.58 2.11 -32.12
C LEU A 467 15.07 2.06 -32.53
N ASN A 468 15.58 0.88 -32.92
CA ASN A 468 16.97 0.66 -33.32
C ASN A 468 17.34 1.19 -34.73
N ASN A 469 16.40 1.75 -35.49
CA ASN A 469 16.72 2.32 -36.82
C ASN A 469 16.99 3.83 -36.86
N GLU A 470 16.80 4.56 -35.75
CA GLU A 470 17.15 6.00 -35.70
C GLU A 470 18.41 6.32 -34.88
N VAL A 471 18.85 5.40 -34.03
CA VAL A 471 20.09 5.56 -33.25
C VAL A 471 21.35 5.18 -34.07
N SER A 472 21.23 4.32 -35.08
CA SER A 472 22.36 3.98 -35.98
C SER A 472 22.68 5.11 -36.98
N ARG A 473 21.69 5.92 -37.37
CA ARG A 473 21.89 7.07 -38.27
C ARG A 473 22.47 8.30 -37.58
N THR A 474 22.22 8.48 -36.28
CA THR A 474 22.74 9.63 -35.51
C THR A 474 24.15 9.37 -34.97
N GLN A 475 24.52 8.12 -34.66
CA GLN A 475 25.89 7.78 -34.24
C GLN A 475 26.92 7.81 -35.41
N SER A 476 26.49 7.60 -36.66
CA SER A 476 27.38 7.74 -37.84
C SER A 476 27.66 9.19 -38.22
N LEU A 477 26.80 10.15 -37.85
CA LEU A 477 26.97 11.57 -38.20
C LEU A 477 27.79 12.34 -37.16
N VAL A 478 27.68 11.97 -35.87
CA VAL A 478 28.48 12.58 -34.80
C VAL A 478 29.93 12.07 -34.82
N ALA A 479 30.17 10.81 -35.22
CA ALA A 479 31.53 10.27 -35.37
C ALA A 479 32.31 10.87 -36.57
N ARG A 480 31.64 11.43 -37.58
CA ARG A 480 32.29 12.13 -38.72
C ARG A 480 32.58 13.61 -38.45
N TRP A 481 31.92 14.22 -37.47
CA TRP A 481 32.21 15.60 -37.05
C TRP A 481 33.41 15.69 -36.09
N PHE A 482 33.62 14.69 -35.24
CA PHE A 482 34.78 14.68 -34.33
C PHE A 482 36.12 14.32 -35.00
N PHE A 483 36.12 13.64 -36.14
CA PHE A 483 37.34 13.30 -36.88
C PHE A 483 37.85 14.40 -37.83
N THR A 484 37.02 15.41 -38.13
CA THR A 484 37.41 16.50 -39.06
C THR A 484 37.97 17.72 -38.32
N VAL A 485 37.71 17.87 -37.02
CA VAL A 485 38.24 18.98 -36.20
C VAL A 485 39.58 18.63 -35.52
N PHE A 486 39.94 17.34 -35.40
CA PHE A 486 41.23 16.93 -34.83
C PHE A 486 42.39 16.83 -35.84
N LEU A 487 42.10 16.98 -37.15
CA LEU A 487 43.10 16.91 -38.23
C LEU A 487 43.51 18.28 -38.79
N VAL A 488 42.97 19.38 -38.27
CA VAL A 488 43.33 20.76 -38.69
C VAL A 488 44.30 21.44 -37.70
N THR A 489 44.68 20.79 -36.60
CA THR A 489 45.61 21.37 -35.59
C THR A 489 46.98 20.67 -35.52
N ILE A 490 47.29 19.73 -36.43
CA ILE A 490 48.62 19.08 -36.53
C ILE A 490 49.16 19.19 -37.97
N VAL A 491 49.25 20.43 -38.50
CA VAL A 491 50.14 20.80 -39.63
C VAL A 491 50.84 22.15 -39.33
N PHE A 492 51.08 22.45 -38.05
CA PHE A 492 52.14 23.39 -37.67
C PHE A 492 52.96 22.72 -36.57
N TYR A 493 54.22 22.43 -36.93
CA TYR A 493 55.26 21.70 -36.18
C TYR A 493 55.32 20.17 -36.42
N SER A 494 56.03 19.86 -37.52
CA SER A 494 56.90 18.70 -37.83
C SER A 494 56.35 17.29 -37.67
#